data_AF-A0A2D4N8B0-F1
#
_entry.id   AF-A0A2D4N8B0-F1
#
_cell.length_a   1.000
_cell.length_b   1.000
_cell.length_c   1.000
_cell.angle_alpha   90.00
_cell.angle_beta   90.00
_cell.angle_gamma   90.00
#
_symmetry.space_group_name_H-M   'P 1'
#
loop_
_entity.id
_entity.type
_entity.pdbx_description
1 polymer ?
#
loop_
_entity_poly.entity_id
_entity_poly.type
_entity_poly.pdbx_seq_one_letter_code
_entity_poly.pdbx_strand_id
1 'polypeptide(L)'
;PLWAESAVDPPKAEKVLRYLAARSALSYANGLPTSLTRTGEQWDFPNTWAPLQHMVITGLVKSSSARARELAFSLAQRWLQMNLAVYEKYGGMFEKYDVEGDGKPGGGGEYPVQEGFGWTNGV
;
A
#
# COMPACT_ATOMS: atom_id res chain seq x y z
N PRO A 1 -0.45 9.36 11.04
CA PRO A 1 -0.04 10.71 11.51
C PRO A 1 0.37 11.65 10.38
N LEU A 2 1.21 11.20 9.42
CA LEU A 2 1.65 12.06 8.31
C LEU A 2 0.47 12.52 7.42
N TRP A 3 -0.40 11.60 7.02
CA TRP A 3 -1.57 11.90 6.18
C TRP A 3 -2.51 12.96 6.77
N ALA A 4 -2.80 12.82 8.06
CA ALA A 4 -3.68 13.70 8.83
C ALA A 4 -2.99 15.00 9.31
N GLU A 5 -1.70 15.19 8.95
CA GLU A 5 -0.92 16.38 9.33
C GLU A 5 -0.88 16.65 10.85
N SER A 6 -1.13 15.61 11.65
CA SER A 6 -1.09 15.66 13.11
C SER A 6 0.37 15.62 13.57
N ALA A 7 0.93 16.83 13.72
CA ALA A 7 2.31 17.14 14.09
C ALA A 7 3.34 16.84 12.99
N VAL A 8 3.33 17.68 11.94
CA VAL A 8 4.26 17.72 10.80
C VAL A 8 5.57 18.39 11.24
N ASP A 9 6.49 17.60 11.79
CA ASP A 9 7.87 18.03 12.06
C ASP A 9 8.81 17.14 11.23
N PRO A 10 9.76 17.68 10.44
CA PRO A 10 10.71 16.93 9.62
C PRO A 10 11.32 15.65 10.26
N PRO A 11 11.70 15.62 11.55
CA PRO A 11 12.21 14.42 12.22
C PRO A 11 11.25 13.23 12.21
N LYS A 12 9.93 13.48 12.14
CA LYS A 12 8.90 12.43 12.17
C LYS A 12 8.78 11.71 10.83
N ALA A 13 8.84 12.43 9.71
CA ALA A 13 8.85 11.81 8.39
C ALA A 13 10.06 10.87 8.26
N GLU A 14 11.24 11.34 8.65
CA GLU A 14 12.45 10.51 8.61
C GLU A 14 12.36 9.28 9.54
N LYS A 15 11.66 9.39 10.67
CA LYS A 15 11.39 8.24 11.55
C LYS A 15 10.47 7.21 10.87
N VAL A 16 9.45 7.65 10.15
CA VAL A 16 8.56 6.77 9.37
C VAL A 16 9.32 6.08 8.24
N LEU A 17 10.14 6.82 7.48
CA LEU A 17 10.97 6.25 6.40
C LEU A 17 11.90 5.15 6.94
N ARG A 18 12.62 5.44 8.03
CA ARG A 18 13.49 4.46 8.69
C ARG A 18 12.71 3.24 9.18
N TYR A 19 11.54 3.43 9.76
CA TYR A 19 10.69 2.32 10.21
C TYR A 19 10.26 1.43 9.04
N LEU A 20 9.74 2.01 7.95
CA LEU A 20 9.28 1.27 6.79
C LEU A 20 10.43 0.48 6.13
N ALA A 21 11.61 1.09 6.02
CA ALA A 21 12.80 0.43 5.49
C ALA A 21 13.30 -0.70 6.41
N ALA A 22 13.40 -0.45 7.71
CA ALA A 22 13.92 -1.42 8.67
C ALA A 22 13.01 -2.64 8.87
N ARG A 23 11.71 -2.50 8.59
CA ARG A 23 10.72 -3.56 8.74
C ARG A 23 10.41 -4.31 7.43
N SER A 24 11.20 -4.08 6.37
CA SER A 24 11.02 -4.70 5.05
C SER A 24 9.68 -4.39 4.38
N ALA A 25 8.90 -3.43 4.89
CA ALA A 25 7.61 -3.05 4.30
C ALA A 25 7.76 -2.48 2.89
N LEU A 26 8.94 -1.93 2.57
CA LEU A 26 9.28 -1.39 1.25
C LEU A 26 9.82 -2.43 0.25
N SER A 27 10.02 -3.68 0.70
CA SER A 27 10.64 -4.74 -0.11
C SER A 27 9.68 -5.39 -1.10
N TYR A 28 8.38 -5.10 -1.00
CA TYR A 28 7.34 -5.68 -1.85
C TYR A 28 7.12 -4.83 -3.10
N ALA A 29 6.97 -5.51 -4.24
CA ALA A 29 6.75 -4.87 -5.54
C ALA A 29 5.30 -4.38 -5.70
N ASN A 30 4.35 -5.07 -5.07
CA ASN A 30 2.91 -4.91 -5.29
C ASN A 30 2.24 -3.96 -4.28
N GLY A 31 3.03 -3.08 -3.65
CA GLY A 31 2.56 -2.12 -2.64
C GLY A 31 2.98 -2.48 -1.22
N LEU A 32 2.50 -1.71 -0.24
CA LEU A 32 2.78 -1.91 1.18
C LEU A 32 1.79 -2.89 1.80
N PRO A 33 2.24 -3.90 2.57
CA PRO A 33 1.31 -4.78 3.25
C PRO A 33 0.61 -4.06 4.40
N THR A 34 -0.60 -4.51 4.71
CA THR A 34 -1.40 -3.99 5.84
C THR A 34 -0.68 -4.17 7.18
N SER A 35 -0.06 -5.33 7.35
CA SER A 35 0.73 -5.69 8.53
C SER A 35 1.89 -6.60 8.10
N LEU A 36 2.71 -7.02 9.06
CA LEU A 36 3.78 -8.01 8.83
C LEU A 36 3.46 -9.35 9.50
N THR A 37 2.21 -9.53 9.96
CA THR A 37 1.77 -10.72 10.68
C THR A 37 0.81 -11.50 9.80
N ARG A 38 1.08 -12.78 9.59
CA ARG A 38 0.21 -13.67 8.81
C ARG A 38 -0.79 -14.36 9.73
N THR A 39 -1.99 -13.78 9.86
CA THR A 39 -3.06 -14.32 10.71
C THR A 39 -4.07 -15.15 9.92
N GLY A 40 -4.20 -14.90 8.61
CA GLY A 40 -5.28 -15.41 7.79
C GLY A 40 -6.48 -14.46 7.70
N GLU A 41 -6.47 -13.34 8.44
CA GLU A 41 -7.48 -12.29 8.37
C GLU A 41 -7.25 -11.34 7.21
N GLN A 42 -8.31 -10.61 6.82
CA GLN A 42 -8.30 -9.76 5.63
C GLN A 42 -7.37 -8.54 5.79
N TRP A 43 -7.23 -8.03 7.01
CA TRP A 43 -6.45 -6.83 7.35
C TRP A 43 -5.05 -7.18 7.89
N ASP A 44 -4.44 -8.21 7.32
CA ASP A 44 -3.13 -8.70 7.73
C ASP A 44 -2.29 -9.15 6.54
N PHE A 45 -1.04 -9.51 6.80
CA PHE A 45 -0.14 -10.04 5.77
C PHE A 45 -0.74 -11.31 5.13
N PRO A 46 -0.76 -11.42 3.78
CA PRO A 46 -0.02 -10.61 2.81
C PRO A 46 -0.88 -9.54 2.10
N ASN A 47 -2.06 -9.21 2.62
CA ASN A 47 -2.96 -8.29 1.92
C ASN A 47 -2.46 -6.85 1.94
N THR A 48 -2.64 -6.17 0.81
CA THR A 48 -2.54 -4.71 0.64
C THR A 48 -3.88 -4.15 0.20
N TRP A 49 -4.18 -2.93 0.69
CA TRP A 49 -5.43 -2.24 0.45
C TRP A 49 -5.18 -0.84 -0.10
N ALA A 50 -5.96 -0.46 -1.11
CA ALA A 50 -5.92 0.85 -1.75
C ALA A 50 -5.95 2.03 -0.75
N PRO A 51 -6.87 2.08 0.26
CA PRO A 51 -6.90 3.20 1.21
C PRO A 51 -5.60 3.34 2.00
N LEU A 52 -4.92 2.24 2.35
CA LEU A 52 -3.66 2.29 3.09
C LEU A 52 -2.52 2.80 2.20
N GLN A 53 -2.48 2.39 0.93
CA GLN A 53 -1.54 2.94 -0.03
C GLN A 53 -1.72 4.44 -0.17
N HIS A 54 -2.96 4.88 -0.40
CA HIS A 54 -3.28 6.29 -0.53
C HIS A 54 -2.87 7.09 0.71
N MET A 55 -3.19 6.62 1.93
CA MET A 55 -2.81 7.31 3.15
C MET A 55 -1.29 7.44 3.30
N VAL A 56 -0.53 6.38 3.03
CA VAL A 56 0.93 6.43 3.14
C VAL A 56 1.52 7.34 2.07
N ILE A 57 1.14 7.16 0.80
CA ILE A 57 1.63 7.95 -0.33
C ILE A 57 1.35 9.43 -0.10
N THR A 58 0.08 9.80 0.15
CA THR A 58 -0.31 11.20 0.37
C THR A 58 0.36 11.80 1.62
N GLY A 59 0.51 11.01 2.68
CA GLY A 59 1.25 11.44 3.87
C GLY A 59 2.74 11.71 3.60
N LEU A 60 3.37 10.92 2.73
CA LEU A 60 4.76 11.11 2.33
C LEU A 60 4.93 12.27 1.35
N VAL A 61 3.99 12.48 0.41
CA VAL A 61 4.00 13.62 -0.52
C VAL A 61 3.97 14.96 0.23
N LYS A 62 3.17 15.05 1.30
CA LYS A 62 3.05 16.25 2.14
C LYS A 62 4.30 16.52 3.00
N SER A 63 5.28 15.61 3.01
CA SER A 63 6.51 15.78 3.77
C SER A 63 7.45 16.82 3.14
N SER A 64 8.13 17.58 3.99
CA SER A 64 9.23 18.47 3.57
C SER A 64 10.49 17.70 3.14
N SER A 65 10.62 16.42 3.49
CA SER A 65 11.75 15.57 3.09
C SER A 65 11.68 15.20 1.60
N ALA A 66 12.74 15.53 0.83
CA ALA A 66 12.86 15.16 -0.58
C ALA A 66 12.80 13.63 -0.78
N ARG A 67 13.53 12.89 0.06
CA ARG A 67 13.52 11.41 0.05
C ARG A 67 12.12 10.84 0.31
N ALA A 68 11.34 11.47 1.19
CA ALA A 68 9.96 11.04 1.44
C ALA A 68 9.08 11.22 0.20
N ARG A 69 9.21 12.36 -0.49
CA ARG A 69 8.47 12.62 -1.74
C ARG A 69 8.89 11.69 -2.88
N GLU A 70 10.19 11.38 -3.02
CA GLU A 70 10.70 10.39 -3.98
C GLU A 70 10.13 9.00 -3.70
N LEU A 71 10.14 8.58 -2.43
CA LEU A 71 9.54 7.30 -2.02
C LEU A 71 8.04 7.27 -2.33
N ALA A 72 7.32 8.36 -2.06
CA ALA A 72 5.89 8.46 -2.36
C ALA A 72 5.62 8.25 -3.86
N PHE A 73 6.41 8.89 -4.73
CA PHE A 73 6.30 8.72 -6.17
C PHE A 73 6.58 7.28 -6.59
N SER A 74 7.64 6.66 -6.07
CA SER A 74 7.95 5.25 -6.36
C SER A 74 6.83 4.31 -5.92
N LEU A 75 6.25 4.52 -4.74
CA LEU A 75 5.13 3.72 -4.24
C LEU A 75 3.87 3.89 -5.09
N ALA A 76 3.57 5.11 -5.54
CA ALA A 76 2.47 5.37 -6.45
C ALA A 76 2.66 4.66 -7.80
N GLN A 77 3.86 4.71 -8.37
CA GLN A 77 4.16 3.99 -9.61
C GLN A 77 3.98 2.48 -9.45
N ARG A 78 4.49 1.90 -8.35
CA ARG A 78 4.32 0.46 -8.06
C ARG A 78 2.85 0.08 -7.94
N TRP A 79 2.07 0.87 -7.22
CA TRP A 79 0.63 0.63 -7.05
C TRP A 79 -0.10 0.63 -8.39
N LEU A 80 0.13 1.64 -9.23
CA LEU A 80 -0.51 1.74 -10.55
C LEU A 80 -0.08 0.60 -11.49
N GLN A 81 1.22 0.28 -11.52
CA GLN A 81 1.75 -0.83 -12.34
C GLN A 81 1.16 -2.17 -11.92
N MET A 82 1.06 -2.42 -10.61
CA MET A 82 0.45 -3.63 -10.09
C MET A 82 -1.04 -3.72 -10.47
N ASN A 83 -1.81 -2.64 -10.25
CA ASN A 83 -3.24 -2.65 -10.60
C ASN A 83 -3.45 -2.89 -12.10
N LEU A 84 -2.63 -2.29 -12.95
CA LEU A 84 -2.68 -2.53 -14.39
C LEU A 84 -2.37 -3.99 -14.74
N ALA A 85 -1.28 -4.54 -14.21
CA ALA A 85 -0.89 -5.93 -14.46
C ALA A 85 -1.96 -6.93 -13.97
N VAL A 86 -2.58 -6.66 -12.83
CA VAL A 86 -3.67 -7.48 -12.29
C VAL A 86 -4.92 -7.36 -13.14
N TYR A 87 -5.28 -6.15 -13.58
CA TYR A 87 -6.40 -5.94 -14.48
C TYR A 87 -6.21 -6.69 -15.81
N GLU A 88 -5.03 -6.58 -16.41
CA GLU A 88 -4.70 -7.29 -17.66
C GLU A 88 -4.74 -8.81 -17.51
N LYS A 89 -4.30 -9.33 -16.35
CA LYS A 89 -4.19 -10.77 -16.11
C LYS A 89 -5.48 -11.43 -15.62
N TYR A 90 -6.21 -10.76 -14.73
CA TYR A 90 -7.37 -11.32 -14.03
C TYR A 90 -8.70 -10.72 -14.50
N GLY A 91 -8.66 -9.69 -15.36
CA GLY A 91 -9.85 -9.13 -16.00
C GLY A 91 -10.63 -8.12 -15.15
N GLY A 92 -10.11 -7.72 -14.00
CA GLY A 92 -10.81 -6.82 -13.08
C GLY A 92 -9.89 -6.15 -12.05
N MET A 93 -10.44 -5.17 -11.34
CA MET A 93 -9.83 -4.56 -10.16
C MET A 93 -10.50 -5.13 -8.90
N PHE A 94 -9.76 -5.31 -7.81
CA PHE A 94 -10.24 -6.06 -6.64
C PHE A 94 -10.17 -5.23 -5.36
N GLU A 95 -10.91 -5.62 -4.34
CA GLU A 95 -10.96 -4.91 -3.05
C GLU A 95 -9.59 -4.85 -2.34
N LYS A 96 -8.75 -5.88 -2.54
CA LYS A 96 -7.44 -6.07 -1.92
C LYS A 96 -6.58 -6.99 -2.78
N TYR A 97 -5.26 -6.88 -2.65
CA TYR A 97 -4.29 -7.66 -3.42
C TYR A 97 -3.26 -8.33 -2.51
N ASP A 98 -2.59 -9.35 -3.01
CA ASP A 98 -1.44 -9.98 -2.37
C ASP A 98 -0.16 -9.17 -2.66
N VAL A 99 0.58 -8.73 -1.64
CA VAL A 99 1.85 -8.02 -1.87
C VAL A 99 2.97 -8.91 -2.42
N GLU A 100 2.81 -10.23 -2.29
CA GLU A 100 3.74 -11.23 -2.77
C GLU A 100 3.42 -11.62 -4.23
N GLY A 101 4.39 -12.26 -4.89
CA GLY A 101 4.20 -12.80 -6.23
C GLY A 101 3.79 -11.76 -7.27
N ASP A 102 2.68 -12.02 -7.94
CA ASP A 102 2.19 -11.28 -9.12
C ASP A 102 1.05 -10.29 -8.81
N GLY A 103 0.77 -10.02 -7.54
CA GLY A 103 -0.27 -9.07 -7.17
C GLY A 103 -1.68 -9.64 -7.27
N LYS A 104 -1.85 -10.96 -7.37
CA LYS A 104 -3.16 -11.63 -7.44
C LYS A 104 -4.17 -11.08 -6.43
N PRO A 105 -5.48 -11.22 -6.70
CA PRO A 105 -6.52 -10.86 -5.75
C PRO A 105 -6.22 -11.46 -4.37
N GLY A 106 -6.29 -10.61 -3.34
CA GLY A 106 -6.00 -11.00 -1.97
C GLY A 106 -7.09 -11.92 -1.39
N GLY A 107 -6.99 -12.25 -0.11
CA GLY A 107 -7.91 -13.23 0.50
C GLY A 107 -7.98 -13.17 2.02
N GLY A 108 -8.39 -14.27 2.62
CA GLY A 108 -8.50 -14.39 4.08
C GLY A 108 -9.82 -13.85 4.65
N GLY A 109 -9.98 -14.03 5.96
CA GLY A 109 -11.15 -13.67 6.76
C GLY A 109 -12.45 -14.36 6.34
N GLU A 110 -13.56 -13.68 6.58
CA GLU A 110 -14.90 -14.28 6.58
C GLU A 110 -15.55 -14.47 5.19
N TYR A 111 -15.04 -13.82 4.13
CA TYR A 111 -15.67 -13.85 2.82
C TYR A 111 -14.68 -13.75 1.64
N PRO A 112 -15.05 -14.20 0.43
CA PRO A 112 -14.20 -14.14 -0.76
C PRO A 112 -13.88 -12.72 -1.22
N VAL A 113 -12.78 -12.55 -1.95
CA VAL A 113 -12.41 -11.25 -2.54
C VAL A 113 -13.49 -10.71 -3.50
N GLN A 114 -13.70 -9.40 -3.49
CA GLN A 114 -14.71 -8.70 -4.31
C GLN A 114 -14.07 -7.93 -5.48
N GLU A 115 -14.76 -7.89 -6.62
CA GLU A 115 -14.36 -7.24 -7.88
C GLU A 115 -15.03 -5.86 -8.06
N GLY A 116 -14.40 -4.95 -8.81
CA GLY A 116 -14.91 -3.63 -9.21
C GLY A 116 -14.80 -2.54 -8.13
N PHE A 117 -14.06 -2.82 -7.06
CA PHE A 117 -14.19 -2.13 -5.78
C PHE A 117 -13.88 -0.62 -5.80
N GLY A 118 -14.79 0.20 -5.24
CA GLY A 118 -14.78 1.65 -5.41
C GLY A 118 -13.51 2.38 -4.95
N TRP A 119 -12.92 2.01 -3.81
CA TRP A 119 -11.65 2.64 -3.38
C TRP A 119 -10.48 2.26 -4.28
N THR A 120 -10.53 1.12 -4.97
CA THR A 120 -9.41 0.63 -5.77
C THR A 120 -9.41 1.36 -7.10
N ASN A 121 -10.60 1.56 -7.66
CA ASN A 121 -10.77 2.36 -8.87
C ASN A 121 -10.43 3.84 -8.63
N GLY A 122 -10.60 4.32 -7.39
CA GLY A 122 -10.36 5.72 -7.02
C GLY A 122 -8.92 6.06 -6.65
N VAL A 123 -8.07 5.07 -6.35
CA VAL A 123 -6.68 5.25 -5.87
C VAL A 123 -5.69 4.74 -6.90
#